data_AF-A0A084GX35-F1
#
_entry.id   AF-A0A084GX35-F1
#
_cell.length_a   1.000
_cell.length_b   1.000
_cell.length_c   1.000
_cell.angle_alpha   90.00
_cell.angle_beta   90.00
_cell.angle_gamma   90.00
#
_symmetry.space_group_name_H-M   'P 1'
#
loop_
_entity.id
_entity.type
_entity.pdbx_description
1 polymer ?
#
loop_
_entity_poly.entity_id
_entity_poly.type
_entity_poly.pdbx_seq_one_letter_code
_entity_poly.pdbx_strand_id
1 'polypeptide(L)'
;MSEKKQRKVIPFPNLSERLVDKGLDALKNKRFKEALPLFYEVLELGEDRAEIHLGIALCLMELGDLNEAKTVCKKMLHEDIGDYFTVLQVYLTILIQLRQYEEVQQTIEAVLQENHLPHDQAEHFYKLLDFSRKMNEDEGSIFEEDDDESEPGEPKLLLDTINQQVAYIQSLKDRNVSRHMQKLQTILKNPESHPVVQSMILHLLMENETAKEVKVAKFGHMMAVVPSELEDLSEMPFTKKVLNALDDILGQENPSLYEAVKEIWIRHLYVLFPFLPEPPEARLWAAALHYTGYEMHGISAPAEEVCDSYDIAQDELVQAVKKIYEIEEISYLQI
;
A
#
# COMPACT_ATOMS: atom_id res chain seq x y z
N MET A 1 -39.47 14.51 41.16
CA MET A 1 -39.12 15.06 39.84
C MET A 1 -37.81 15.81 39.99
N SER A 2 -36.75 15.35 39.34
CA SER A 2 -35.40 15.94 39.42
C SER A 2 -35.34 17.15 38.48
N GLU A 3 -35.21 18.34 39.05
CA GLU A 3 -34.89 19.55 38.30
C GLU A 3 -33.45 19.43 37.75
N LYS A 4 -33.34 19.18 36.44
CA LYS A 4 -32.08 19.36 35.71
C LYS A 4 -31.70 20.84 35.79
N LYS A 5 -30.73 21.17 36.63
CA LYS A 5 -30.03 22.46 36.61
C LYS A 5 -29.49 22.71 35.20
N GLN A 6 -30.15 23.57 34.43
CA GLN A 6 -29.56 24.18 33.25
C GLN A 6 -28.33 24.97 33.72
N ARG A 7 -27.13 24.43 33.46
CA ARG A 7 -25.89 25.19 33.56
C ARG A 7 -26.04 26.38 32.60
N LYS A 8 -26.19 27.58 33.16
CA LYS A 8 -25.99 28.83 32.42
C LYS A 8 -24.52 28.89 32.00
N VAL A 9 -24.23 28.39 30.80
CA VAL A 9 -22.98 28.68 30.09
C VAL A 9 -23.01 30.18 29.86
N ILE A 10 -22.10 30.90 30.49
CA ILE A 10 -21.91 32.33 30.24
C ILE A 10 -21.00 32.38 29.01
N PRO A 11 -21.50 32.75 27.81
CA PRO A 11 -20.62 32.86 26.66
C PRO A 11 -19.60 33.95 26.96
N PHE A 12 -18.31 33.58 26.97
CA PHE A 12 -17.23 34.55 27.05
C PHE A 12 -17.33 35.44 25.81
N PRO A 13 -17.37 36.79 25.96
CA PRO A 13 -17.40 37.68 24.81
C PRO A 13 -16.21 37.40 23.89
N ASN A 14 -16.49 37.19 22.60
CA ASN A 14 -15.52 36.95 21.53
C ASN A 14 -14.66 35.68 21.70
N LEU A 15 -15.18 34.64 22.37
CA LEU A 15 -14.47 33.36 22.49
C LEU A 15 -14.13 32.76 21.12
N SER A 16 -15.10 32.71 20.20
CA SER A 16 -14.93 32.14 18.88
C SER A 16 -13.91 32.90 18.01
N GLU A 17 -13.95 34.24 18.03
CA GLU A 17 -12.97 35.08 17.32
C GLU A 17 -11.54 34.77 17.81
N ARG A 18 -11.36 34.68 19.13
CA ARG A 18 -10.04 34.33 19.71
C ARG A 18 -9.57 32.94 19.32
N LEU A 19 -10.49 31.96 19.26
CA LEU A 19 -10.18 30.60 18.83
C LEU A 19 -9.77 30.56 17.36
N VAL A 20 -10.46 31.30 16.49
CA VAL A 20 -10.09 31.44 15.07
C VAL A 20 -8.72 32.10 14.92
N ASP A 21 -8.47 33.23 15.59
CA ASP A 21 -7.17 33.91 15.53
C ASP A 21 -6.04 32.99 15.97
N LYS A 22 -6.26 32.21 17.05
CA LYS A 22 -5.29 31.25 17.56
C LYS A 22 -5.09 30.06 16.61
N GLY A 23 -6.17 29.55 16.01
CA GLY A 23 -6.12 28.48 15.01
C GLY A 23 -5.34 28.92 13.77
N LEU A 24 -5.62 30.12 13.25
CA LEU A 24 -4.91 30.70 12.11
C LEU A 24 -3.43 31.00 12.44
N ASP A 25 -3.10 31.46 13.64
CA ASP A 25 -1.72 31.63 14.07
C ASP A 25 -0.99 30.28 14.17
N ALA A 26 -1.62 29.26 14.77
CA ALA A 26 -1.06 27.93 14.84
C ALA A 26 -0.82 27.34 13.44
N LEU A 27 -1.79 27.50 12.52
CA LEU A 27 -1.68 27.08 11.11
C LEU A 27 -0.50 27.78 10.42
N LYS A 28 -0.38 29.10 10.52
CA LYS A 28 0.75 29.89 9.95
C LYS A 28 2.11 29.43 10.46
N ASN A 29 2.17 29.01 11.72
CA ASN A 29 3.38 28.50 12.37
C ASN A 29 3.56 26.98 12.20
N LYS A 30 2.83 26.34 11.29
CA LYS A 30 2.89 24.89 11.01
C LYS A 30 2.60 23.98 12.22
N ARG A 31 1.88 24.49 13.22
CA ARG A 31 1.44 23.74 14.40
C ARG A 31 0.08 23.09 14.14
N PHE A 32 0.02 22.21 13.14
CA PHE A 32 -1.23 21.63 12.63
C PHE A 32 -2.01 20.83 13.68
N LYS A 33 -1.30 20.06 14.52
CA LYS A 33 -1.90 19.29 15.64
C LYS A 33 -2.58 20.19 16.69
N GLU A 34 -2.12 21.42 16.85
CA GLU A 34 -2.73 22.41 17.76
C GLU A 34 -3.85 23.19 17.07
N ALA A 35 -3.71 23.48 15.77
CA ALA A 35 -4.66 24.27 15.00
C ALA A 35 -5.97 23.51 14.72
N LEU A 36 -5.89 22.24 14.33
CA LEU A 36 -7.05 21.42 13.97
C LEU A 36 -8.15 21.37 15.06
N PRO A 37 -7.84 21.03 16.34
CA PRO A 37 -8.88 21.00 17.37
C PRO A 37 -9.50 22.38 17.64
N LEU A 38 -8.74 23.47 17.49
CA LEU A 38 -9.27 24.83 17.66
C LEU A 38 -10.32 25.15 16.58
N PHE A 39 -10.11 24.70 15.34
CA PHE A 39 -11.09 24.90 14.27
C PHE A 39 -12.37 24.08 14.48
N TYR A 40 -12.27 22.83 14.92
CA TYR A 40 -13.46 22.04 15.27
C TYR A 40 -14.23 22.65 16.45
N GLU A 41 -13.54 23.17 17.47
CA GLU A 41 -14.18 23.85 18.60
C GLU A 41 -14.99 25.08 18.13
N VAL A 42 -14.49 25.82 17.13
CA VAL A 42 -15.24 26.94 16.55
C VAL A 42 -16.48 26.46 15.79
N LEU A 43 -16.40 25.34 15.05
CA LEU A 43 -17.58 24.75 14.41
C LEU A 43 -18.62 24.28 15.43
N GLU A 44 -18.21 23.71 16.57
CA GLU A 44 -19.10 23.32 17.67
C GLU A 44 -19.83 24.52 18.30
N LEU A 45 -19.20 25.69 18.31
CA LEU A 45 -19.81 26.95 18.74
C LEU A 45 -20.83 27.50 17.72
N GLY A 46 -21.02 26.83 16.59
CA GLY A 46 -21.98 27.17 15.55
C GLY A 46 -21.49 28.22 14.55
N GLU A 47 -20.18 28.53 14.55
CA GLU A 47 -19.60 29.47 13.59
C GLU A 47 -19.11 28.74 12.35
N ASP A 48 -19.96 28.74 11.33
CA ASP A 48 -19.70 28.15 10.03
C ASP A 48 -19.11 29.19 9.07
N ARG A 49 -17.78 29.28 9.03
CA ARG A 49 -17.03 30.22 8.18
C ARG A 49 -16.11 29.47 7.24
N ALA A 50 -16.01 29.96 6.00
CA ALA A 50 -15.17 29.36 4.97
C ALA A 50 -13.68 29.22 5.36
N GLU A 51 -13.15 30.22 6.06
CA GLU A 51 -11.76 30.22 6.54
C GLU A 51 -11.46 29.07 7.51
N ILE A 52 -12.47 28.64 8.29
CA ILE A 52 -12.34 27.55 9.26
C ILE A 52 -12.30 26.22 8.53
N HIS A 53 -13.22 25.97 7.59
CA HIS A 53 -13.22 24.75 6.79
C HIS A 53 -11.95 24.61 5.95
N LEU A 54 -11.48 25.71 5.36
CA LEU A 54 -10.21 25.72 4.63
C LEU A 54 -9.04 25.40 5.59
N GLY A 55 -9.03 25.98 6.79
CA GLY A 55 -8.05 25.70 7.82
C GLY A 55 -8.04 24.23 8.25
N ILE A 56 -9.23 23.62 8.40
CA ILE A 56 -9.39 22.18 8.70
C ILE A 56 -8.82 21.33 7.56
N ALA A 57 -9.20 21.60 6.30
CA ALA A 57 -8.72 20.85 5.16
C ALA A 57 -7.19 20.90 5.04
N LEU A 58 -6.57 22.07 5.23
CA LEU A 58 -5.12 22.24 5.22
C LEU A 58 -4.44 21.49 6.38
N CYS A 59 -4.99 21.58 7.60
CA CYS A 59 -4.46 20.84 8.74
C CYS A 59 -4.52 19.32 8.52
N LEU A 60 -5.66 18.80 8.04
CA LEU A 60 -5.82 17.37 7.74
C LEU A 60 -4.85 16.91 6.66
N MET A 61 -4.68 17.71 5.60
CA MET A 61 -3.72 17.44 4.53
C MET A 61 -2.29 17.32 5.07
N GLU A 62 -1.86 18.27 5.89
CA GLU A 62 -0.50 18.29 6.48
C GLU A 62 -0.29 17.22 7.56
N LEU A 63 -1.36 16.71 8.18
CA LEU A 63 -1.31 15.60 9.12
C LEU A 63 -1.38 14.22 8.45
N GLY A 64 -1.69 14.17 7.15
CA GLY A 64 -1.78 12.94 6.35
C GLY A 64 -3.18 12.32 6.29
N ASP A 65 -4.19 12.95 6.90
CA ASP A 65 -5.59 12.49 6.89
C ASP A 65 -6.31 12.92 5.60
N LEU A 66 -5.75 12.50 4.46
CA LEU A 66 -6.11 12.98 3.11
C LEU A 66 -7.56 12.68 2.71
N ASN A 67 -8.14 11.56 3.15
CA ASN A 67 -9.53 11.20 2.83
C ASN A 67 -10.55 12.12 3.51
N GLU A 68 -10.27 12.52 4.77
CA GLU A 68 -11.12 13.47 5.47
C GLU A 68 -10.96 14.87 4.86
N ALA A 69 -9.71 15.29 4.57
CA ALA A 69 -9.43 16.54 3.87
C ALA A 69 -10.18 16.63 2.53
N LYS A 70 -10.18 15.55 1.74
CA LYS A 70 -10.94 15.43 0.49
C LYS A 70 -12.43 15.68 0.72
N THR A 71 -13.00 15.06 1.75
CA THR A 71 -14.43 15.17 2.09
C THR A 71 -14.80 16.61 2.46
N VAL A 72 -13.96 17.28 3.28
CA VAL A 72 -14.15 18.69 3.66
C VAL A 72 -14.12 19.58 2.42
N CYS A 73 -13.09 19.48 1.58
CA CYS A 73 -12.98 20.28 0.35
C CYS A 73 -14.14 20.02 -0.63
N LYS A 74 -14.55 18.76 -0.81
CA LYS A 74 -15.68 18.41 -1.68
C LYS A 74 -16.99 19.02 -1.20
N LYS A 75 -17.21 19.03 0.12
CA LYS A 75 -18.35 19.72 0.73
C LYS A 75 -18.28 21.22 0.47
N MET A 76 -17.11 21.85 0.69
CA MET A 76 -16.93 23.28 0.46
C MET A 76 -17.22 23.66 -1.00
N LEU A 77 -16.75 22.88 -1.98
CA LEU A 77 -17.01 23.11 -3.40
C LEU A 77 -18.49 22.94 -3.76
N HIS A 78 -19.18 21.97 -3.15
CA HIS A 78 -20.59 21.70 -3.43
C HIS A 78 -21.54 22.73 -2.81
N GLU A 79 -21.20 23.24 -1.62
CA GLU A 79 -22.00 24.20 -0.86
C GLU A 79 -21.58 25.66 -1.14
N ASP A 80 -20.67 25.89 -2.09
CA ASP A 80 -20.13 27.22 -2.45
C ASP A 80 -19.55 27.98 -1.24
N ILE A 81 -18.79 27.26 -0.40
CA ILE A 81 -18.20 27.78 0.83
C ILE A 81 -16.78 28.28 0.53
N GLY A 82 -16.61 29.61 0.54
CA GLY A 82 -15.31 30.26 0.40
C GLY A 82 -14.96 30.63 -1.03
N ASP A 83 -13.68 30.92 -1.26
CA ASP A 83 -13.19 31.19 -2.61
C ASP A 83 -13.06 29.89 -3.40
N TYR A 84 -13.93 29.72 -4.40
CA TYR A 84 -14.02 28.51 -5.22
C TYR A 84 -12.65 28.03 -5.73
N PHE A 85 -11.83 28.93 -6.31
CA PHE A 85 -10.54 28.55 -6.89
C PHE A 85 -9.51 28.16 -5.84
N THR A 86 -9.49 28.83 -4.69
CA THR A 86 -8.62 28.45 -3.56
C THR A 86 -8.98 27.06 -3.05
N VAL A 87 -10.27 26.78 -2.83
CA VAL A 87 -10.73 25.47 -2.38
C VAL A 87 -10.44 24.41 -3.44
N LEU A 88 -10.68 24.73 -4.71
CA LEU A 88 -10.41 23.84 -5.84
C LEU A 88 -8.92 23.47 -5.92
N GLN A 89 -8.00 24.42 -5.75
CA GLN A 89 -6.56 24.15 -5.74
C GLN A 89 -6.16 23.18 -4.62
N VAL A 90 -6.68 23.40 -3.41
CA VAL A 90 -6.44 22.49 -2.28
C VAL A 90 -7.03 21.11 -2.57
N TYR A 91 -8.25 21.05 -3.12
CA TYR A 91 -8.89 19.80 -3.52
C TYR A 91 -8.08 19.02 -4.55
N LEU A 92 -7.63 19.68 -5.63
CA LEU A 92 -6.79 19.05 -6.65
C LEU A 92 -5.45 18.57 -6.07
N THR A 93 -4.85 19.32 -5.16
CA THR A 93 -3.61 18.91 -4.48
C THR A 93 -3.83 17.64 -3.67
N ILE A 94 -4.94 17.55 -2.93
CA ILE A 94 -5.30 16.35 -2.17
C ILE A 94 -5.54 15.16 -3.10
N LEU A 95 -6.28 15.35 -4.21
CA LEU A 95 -6.51 14.27 -5.18
C LEU A 95 -5.21 13.76 -5.80
N ILE A 96 -4.25 14.64 -6.09
CA ILE A 96 -2.93 14.26 -6.61
C ILE A 96 -2.15 13.45 -5.58
N GLN A 97 -2.15 13.86 -4.31
CA GLN A 97 -1.48 13.12 -3.23
C GLN A 97 -2.14 11.75 -3.00
N LEU A 98 -3.46 11.66 -3.17
CA LEU A 98 -4.23 10.40 -3.17
C LEU A 98 -4.08 9.60 -4.47
N ARG A 99 -3.34 10.09 -5.47
CA ARG A 99 -3.18 9.49 -6.81
C ARG A 99 -4.50 9.26 -7.57
N GLN A 100 -5.51 10.09 -7.30
CA GLN A 100 -6.83 10.03 -7.95
C GLN A 100 -6.85 10.89 -9.22
N TYR A 101 -6.01 10.54 -10.19
CA TYR A 101 -5.78 11.34 -11.41
C TYR A 101 -7.00 11.43 -12.34
N GLU A 102 -7.87 10.42 -12.35
CA GLU A 102 -9.15 10.47 -13.09
C GLU A 102 -10.07 11.57 -12.56
N GLU A 103 -10.21 11.68 -11.23
CA GLU A 103 -11.04 12.72 -10.61
C GLU A 103 -10.41 14.11 -10.79
N VAL A 104 -9.07 14.22 -10.82
CA VAL A 104 -8.36 15.46 -11.18
C VAL A 104 -8.75 15.88 -12.60
N GLN A 105 -8.68 14.98 -13.57
CA GLN A 105 -9.02 15.26 -14.96
C GLN A 105 -10.48 15.71 -15.09
N GLN A 106 -11.43 14.93 -14.56
CA GLN A 106 -12.86 15.25 -14.61
C GLN A 106 -13.15 16.62 -13.99
N THR A 107 -12.53 16.91 -12.85
CA THR A 107 -12.72 18.19 -12.14
C THR A 107 -12.19 19.35 -12.98
N ILE A 108 -10.97 19.27 -13.53
CA ILE A 108 -10.40 20.36 -14.33
C ILE A 108 -11.16 20.56 -15.64
N GLU A 109 -11.58 19.48 -16.30
CA GLU A 109 -12.35 19.54 -17.55
C GLU A 109 -13.73 20.17 -17.33
N ALA A 110 -14.42 19.85 -16.23
CA ALA A 110 -15.69 20.50 -15.88
C ALA A 110 -15.52 22.01 -15.72
N VAL A 111 -14.48 22.45 -15.00
CA VAL A 111 -14.18 23.87 -14.80
C VAL A 111 -13.81 24.59 -16.10
N LEU A 112 -13.09 23.92 -17.00
CA LEU A 112 -12.77 24.43 -18.33
C LEU A 112 -14.01 24.60 -19.22
N GLN A 113 -14.94 23.65 -19.17
CA GLN A 113 -16.19 23.72 -19.96
C GLN A 113 -17.10 24.86 -19.50
N GLU A 114 -17.10 25.17 -18.20
CA GLU A 114 -17.87 26.27 -17.64
C GLU A 114 -17.28 27.67 -17.94
N ASN A 115 -16.11 27.77 -18.61
CA ASN A 115 -15.48 29.02 -19.07
C ASN A 115 -15.23 30.09 -17.96
N HIS A 116 -15.08 29.66 -16.70
CA HIS A 116 -14.92 30.55 -15.55
C HIS A 116 -13.48 30.67 -15.02
N LEU A 117 -12.48 30.15 -15.74
CA LEU A 117 -11.09 30.15 -15.25
C LEU A 117 -10.44 31.55 -15.26
N PRO A 118 -9.82 31.98 -14.14
CA PRO A 118 -8.96 33.14 -14.10
C PRO A 118 -7.78 32.98 -15.07
N HIS A 119 -7.55 34.00 -15.90
CA HIS A 119 -6.54 33.96 -16.96
C HIS A 119 -5.11 33.77 -16.42
N ASP A 120 -4.84 34.15 -15.18
CA ASP A 120 -3.58 34.00 -14.48
C ASP A 120 -3.34 32.57 -13.95
N GLN A 121 -4.39 31.79 -13.74
CA GLN A 121 -4.30 30.41 -13.23
C GLN A 121 -4.46 29.34 -14.32
N ALA A 122 -5.00 29.70 -15.48
CA ALA A 122 -5.28 28.77 -16.59
C ALA A 122 -4.07 27.90 -16.95
N GLU A 123 -2.87 28.49 -17.05
CA GLU A 123 -1.64 27.74 -17.37
C GLU A 123 -1.33 26.65 -16.32
N HIS A 124 -1.59 26.92 -15.05
CA HIS A 124 -1.38 25.95 -13.97
C HIS A 124 -2.36 24.78 -14.08
N PHE A 125 -3.64 25.04 -14.32
CA PHE A 125 -4.65 24.01 -14.52
C PHE A 125 -4.40 23.17 -15.78
N TYR A 126 -3.97 23.77 -16.89
CA TYR A 126 -3.57 23.02 -18.08
C TYR A 126 -2.36 22.13 -17.82
N LYS A 127 -1.35 22.61 -17.08
CA LYS A 127 -0.20 21.78 -16.69
C LYS A 127 -0.61 20.60 -15.79
N LEU A 128 -1.52 20.83 -14.85
CA LEU A 128 -2.06 19.78 -13.99
C LEU A 128 -2.92 18.79 -14.78
N LEU A 129 -3.70 19.28 -15.74
CA LEU A 129 -4.49 18.45 -16.65
C LEU A 129 -3.58 17.59 -17.52
N ASP A 130 -2.57 18.16 -18.16
CA ASP A 130 -1.58 17.42 -18.95
C ASP A 130 -0.81 16.41 -18.10
N PHE A 131 -0.47 16.77 -16.86
CA PHE A 131 0.15 15.85 -15.90
C PHE A 131 -0.80 14.70 -15.55
N SER A 132 -2.05 15.00 -15.21
CA SER A 132 -3.07 14.00 -14.88
C SER A 132 -3.41 13.11 -16.07
N ARG A 133 -3.45 13.67 -17.29
CA ARG A 133 -3.63 12.96 -18.55
C ARG A 133 -2.45 12.06 -18.84
N LYS A 134 -1.21 12.50 -18.68
CA LYS A 134 -0.05 11.61 -18.82
C LYS A 134 -0.08 10.46 -17.82
N MET A 135 -0.48 10.73 -16.59
CA MET A 135 -0.66 9.68 -15.58
C MET A 135 -1.86 8.77 -15.88
N ASN A 136 -2.94 9.32 -16.48
CA ASN A 136 -4.11 8.60 -16.94
C ASN A 136 -3.92 7.89 -18.30
N GLU A 137 -2.98 8.34 -19.14
CA GLU A 137 -2.60 7.83 -20.46
C GLU A 137 -1.53 6.76 -20.29
N ASP A 138 -0.63 6.87 -19.30
CA ASP A 138 0.12 5.72 -18.81
C ASP A 138 -0.83 4.69 -18.15
N GLU A 139 -1.96 5.12 -17.58
CA GLU A 139 -3.08 4.22 -17.23
C GLU A 139 -4.02 3.88 -18.41
N GLY A 140 -3.97 4.55 -19.58
CA GLY A 140 -5.07 4.65 -20.56
C GLY A 140 -4.72 4.29 -22.01
N SER A 141 -3.45 4.40 -22.38
CA SER A 141 -2.80 3.72 -23.52
C SER A 141 -2.80 2.19 -23.33
N ILE A 142 -3.29 1.72 -22.18
CA ILE A 142 -3.53 0.33 -21.83
C ILE A 142 -4.97 -0.11 -22.19
N PHE A 143 -5.85 0.79 -22.68
CA PHE A 143 -7.31 0.56 -22.68
C PHE A 143 -8.10 0.69 -23.98
N GLU A 144 -7.60 1.16 -25.12
CA GLU A 144 -8.37 1.09 -26.39
C GLU A 144 -7.47 0.77 -27.60
N GLU A 145 -8.00 -0.06 -28.53
CA GLU A 145 -7.41 -0.75 -29.71
C GLU A 145 -6.74 -2.11 -29.40
N ASP A 146 -7.23 -3.29 -29.79
CA ASP A 146 -8.30 -3.69 -30.71
C ASP A 146 -8.84 -5.09 -30.37
N ASP A 147 -10.17 -5.23 -30.42
CA ASP A 147 -10.91 -6.49 -30.52
C ASP A 147 -11.12 -6.86 -32.01
N ASP A 148 -10.12 -6.63 -32.86
CA ASP A 148 -10.20 -6.97 -34.28
C ASP A 148 -9.06 -7.91 -34.70
N GLU A 149 -9.45 -9.03 -35.29
CA GLU A 149 -8.57 -10.03 -35.87
C GLU A 149 -7.71 -9.40 -36.97
N SER A 150 -6.41 -9.16 -36.77
CA SER A 150 -5.38 -9.08 -37.84
C SER A 150 -3.92 -9.06 -37.35
N GLU A 151 -3.21 -10.12 -37.76
CA GLU A 151 -1.76 -10.30 -37.94
C GLU A 151 -0.80 -10.55 -36.74
N PRO A 152 0.19 -11.46 -36.94
CA PRO A 152 1.10 -11.94 -35.90
C PRO A 152 2.34 -11.04 -35.83
N GLY A 153 2.26 -10.00 -35.00
CA GLY A 153 3.40 -9.20 -34.57
C GLY A 153 3.59 -9.35 -33.06
N GLU A 154 4.83 -9.56 -32.63
CA GLU A 154 5.23 -9.88 -31.26
C GLU A 154 4.51 -9.05 -30.18
N PRO A 155 4.01 -9.68 -29.09
CA PRO A 155 3.37 -8.96 -28.00
C PRO A 155 4.44 -8.13 -27.29
N LYS A 156 4.45 -6.82 -27.52
CA LYS A 156 5.20 -5.89 -26.66
C LYS A 156 4.62 -5.98 -25.25
N LEU A 157 5.40 -6.55 -24.34
CA LEU A 157 5.09 -6.61 -22.92
C LEU A 157 4.91 -5.18 -22.39
N LEU A 158 3.67 -4.76 -22.17
CA LEU A 158 3.32 -3.43 -21.65
C LEU A 158 3.72 -3.18 -20.17
N LEU A 159 4.60 -4.02 -19.62
CA LEU A 159 5.10 -3.94 -18.25
C LEU A 159 6.57 -4.37 -18.24
N ASP A 160 7.42 -3.63 -18.94
CA ASP A 160 8.84 -3.98 -19.12
C ASP A 160 9.64 -3.92 -17.82
N THR A 161 9.17 -3.16 -16.83
CA THR A 161 9.87 -3.00 -15.54
C THR A 161 9.06 -3.55 -14.37
N ILE A 162 9.77 -4.13 -13.41
CA ILE A 162 9.20 -4.60 -12.14
C ILE A 162 8.45 -3.46 -11.43
N ASN A 163 8.97 -2.23 -11.49
CA ASN A 163 8.35 -1.06 -10.85
C ASN A 163 6.95 -0.75 -11.41
N GLN A 164 6.78 -0.84 -12.73
CA GLN A 164 5.47 -0.67 -13.36
C GLN A 164 4.51 -1.80 -12.97
N GLN A 165 5.00 -3.04 -12.89
CA GLN A 165 4.19 -4.18 -12.45
C GLN A 165 3.71 -4.00 -11.01
N VAL A 166 4.61 -3.60 -10.10
CA VAL A 166 4.31 -3.32 -8.69
C VAL A 166 3.28 -2.19 -8.57
N ALA A 167 3.50 -1.07 -9.24
CA ALA A 167 2.59 0.08 -9.20
C ALA A 167 1.20 -0.27 -9.75
N TYR A 168 1.15 -1.04 -10.84
CA TYR A 168 -0.09 -1.54 -11.41
C TYR A 168 -0.85 -2.45 -10.44
N ILE A 169 -0.17 -3.40 -9.79
CA ILE A 169 -0.83 -4.29 -8.82
C ILE A 169 -1.36 -3.49 -7.62
N GLN A 170 -0.60 -2.51 -7.13
CA GLN A 170 -1.03 -1.65 -6.02
C GLN A 170 -2.27 -0.80 -6.37
N SER A 171 -2.36 -0.27 -7.59
CA SER A 171 -3.54 0.51 -8.01
C SER A 171 -4.82 -0.31 -8.12
N LEU A 172 -4.69 -1.64 -8.26
CA LEU A 172 -5.83 -2.56 -8.31
C LEU A 172 -6.41 -2.92 -6.95
N LYS A 173 -5.75 -2.58 -5.84
CA LYS A 173 -6.21 -2.91 -4.48
C LYS A 173 -7.58 -2.30 -4.16
N ASP A 174 -7.85 -1.11 -4.70
CA ASP A 174 -9.12 -0.37 -4.49
C ASP A 174 -10.07 -0.44 -5.70
N ARG A 175 -9.75 -1.24 -6.73
CA ARG A 175 -10.50 -1.32 -8.00
C ARG A 175 -11.05 -2.72 -8.24
N ASN A 176 -11.93 -2.84 -9.24
CA ASN A 176 -12.52 -4.14 -9.59
C ASN A 176 -11.52 -5.04 -10.34
N VAL A 177 -10.81 -5.90 -9.60
CA VAL A 177 -9.78 -6.83 -10.09
C VAL A 177 -10.27 -7.76 -11.21
N SER A 178 -11.58 -8.04 -11.28
CA SER A 178 -12.15 -8.91 -12.30
C SER A 178 -11.87 -8.47 -13.74
N ARG A 179 -11.82 -7.15 -13.99
CA ARG A 179 -11.55 -6.57 -15.32
C ARG A 179 -10.10 -6.79 -15.78
N HIS A 180 -9.19 -7.04 -14.84
CA HIS A 180 -7.75 -7.16 -15.08
C HIS A 180 -7.27 -8.62 -15.04
N MET A 181 -8.19 -9.56 -14.83
CA MET A 181 -7.90 -10.98 -14.60
C MET A 181 -7.06 -11.62 -15.71
N GLN A 182 -7.30 -11.28 -16.97
CA GLN A 182 -6.52 -11.84 -18.08
C GLN A 182 -5.05 -11.41 -18.02
N LYS A 183 -4.79 -10.11 -17.78
CA LYS A 183 -3.43 -9.56 -17.66
C LYS A 183 -2.70 -10.17 -16.45
N LEU A 184 -3.37 -10.24 -15.30
CA LEU A 184 -2.83 -10.87 -14.09
C LEU A 184 -2.48 -12.36 -14.32
N GLN A 185 -3.35 -13.11 -14.99
CA GLN A 185 -3.09 -14.51 -15.33
C GLN A 185 -1.91 -14.68 -16.30
N THR A 186 -1.69 -13.75 -17.22
CA THR A 186 -0.53 -13.78 -18.11
C THR A 186 0.78 -13.67 -17.33
N ILE A 187 0.84 -12.76 -16.35
CA ILE A 187 2.02 -12.60 -15.47
C ILE A 187 2.23 -13.85 -14.60
N LEU A 188 1.15 -14.40 -14.01
CA LEU A 188 1.23 -15.61 -13.20
C LEU A 188 1.72 -16.83 -13.98
N LYS A 189 1.34 -16.96 -15.26
CA LYS A 189 1.72 -18.12 -16.10
C LYS A 189 3.12 -17.98 -16.72
N ASN A 190 3.69 -16.79 -16.75
CA ASN A 190 4.98 -16.54 -17.39
C ASN A 190 6.14 -16.89 -16.42
N PRO A 191 6.97 -17.91 -16.73
CA PRO A 191 8.09 -18.32 -15.88
C PRO A 191 9.17 -17.24 -15.71
N GLU A 192 9.27 -16.29 -16.65
CA GLU A 192 10.23 -15.19 -16.62
C GLU A 192 9.74 -13.99 -15.80
N SER A 193 8.50 -14.03 -15.29
CA SER A 193 7.99 -12.95 -14.44
C SER A 193 8.64 -12.99 -13.07
N HIS A 194 8.85 -11.80 -12.49
CA HIS A 194 9.54 -11.70 -11.22
C HIS A 194 8.75 -12.41 -10.10
N PRO A 195 9.37 -13.33 -9.33
CA PRO A 195 8.70 -14.13 -8.30
C PRO A 195 7.88 -13.33 -7.28
N VAL A 196 8.42 -12.20 -6.82
CA VAL A 196 7.74 -11.28 -5.88
C VAL A 196 6.47 -10.70 -6.50
N VAL A 197 6.50 -10.31 -7.78
CA VAL A 197 5.34 -9.74 -8.48
C VAL A 197 4.22 -10.77 -8.57
N GLN A 198 4.56 -12.02 -8.87
CA GLN A 198 3.59 -13.11 -8.91
C GLN A 198 2.94 -13.34 -7.53
N SER A 199 3.72 -13.29 -6.44
CA SER A 199 3.19 -13.36 -5.08
C SER A 199 2.27 -12.18 -4.77
N MET A 200 2.64 -10.97 -5.17
CA MET A 200 1.80 -9.77 -4.99
C MET A 200 0.45 -9.92 -5.71
N ILE A 201 0.45 -10.44 -6.94
CA ILE A 201 -0.79 -10.72 -7.67
C ILE A 201 -1.65 -11.73 -6.90
N LEU A 202 -1.07 -12.81 -6.40
CA LEU A 202 -1.83 -13.81 -5.65
C LEU A 202 -2.44 -13.23 -4.38
N HIS A 203 -1.68 -12.43 -3.62
CA HIS A 203 -2.22 -11.74 -2.45
C HIS A 203 -3.34 -10.76 -2.81
N LEU A 204 -3.19 -9.99 -3.89
CA LEU A 204 -4.27 -9.13 -4.40
C LEU A 204 -5.54 -9.95 -4.71
N LEU A 205 -5.38 -11.11 -5.35
CA LEU A 205 -6.50 -12.01 -5.69
C LEU A 205 -7.14 -12.64 -4.46
N MET A 206 -6.35 -12.98 -3.43
CA MET A 206 -6.83 -13.45 -2.13
C MET A 206 -7.65 -12.37 -1.41
N GLU A 207 -7.12 -11.14 -1.32
CA GLU A 207 -7.81 -9.99 -0.70
C GLU A 207 -9.15 -9.68 -1.38
N ASN A 208 -9.24 -9.94 -2.69
CA ASN A 208 -10.46 -9.78 -3.48
C ASN A 208 -11.35 -11.03 -3.51
N GLU A 209 -11.08 -12.03 -2.67
CA GLU A 209 -11.85 -13.28 -2.54
C GLU A 209 -12.10 -13.97 -3.90
N THR A 210 -11.09 -13.98 -4.77
CA THR A 210 -11.24 -14.52 -6.12
C THR A 210 -11.41 -16.03 -6.09
N ALA A 211 -12.63 -16.50 -6.40
CA ALA A 211 -12.96 -17.93 -6.50
C ALA A 211 -12.59 -18.58 -7.84
N LYS A 212 -11.98 -17.83 -8.77
CA LYS A 212 -11.57 -18.35 -10.08
C LYS A 212 -10.17 -18.97 -9.98
N GLU A 213 -10.03 -20.20 -10.46
CA GLU A 213 -8.74 -20.88 -10.56
C GLU A 213 -7.75 -20.09 -11.44
N VAL A 214 -6.52 -19.95 -10.95
CA VAL A 214 -5.39 -19.36 -11.66
C VAL A 214 -4.23 -20.35 -11.71
N LYS A 215 -3.47 -20.33 -12.81
CA LYS A 215 -2.25 -21.13 -12.96
C LYS A 215 -1.04 -20.24 -12.71
N VAL A 216 -0.12 -20.70 -11.87
CA VAL A 216 1.09 -19.99 -11.47
C VAL A 216 2.30 -20.83 -11.87
N ALA A 217 3.25 -20.22 -12.57
CA ALA A 217 4.51 -20.81 -12.98
C ALA A 217 5.68 -20.05 -12.33
N LYS A 218 6.46 -20.74 -11.51
CA LYS A 218 7.48 -20.13 -10.66
C LYS A 218 8.58 -21.13 -10.32
N PHE A 219 9.84 -20.70 -10.39
CA PHE A 219 11.01 -21.55 -10.11
C PHE A 219 11.01 -22.90 -10.87
N GLY A 220 10.52 -22.89 -12.12
CA GLY A 220 10.41 -24.11 -12.94
C GLY A 220 9.24 -25.04 -12.58
N HIS A 221 8.44 -24.70 -11.57
CA HIS A 221 7.23 -25.42 -11.17
C HIS A 221 5.98 -24.71 -11.68
N MET A 222 4.89 -25.47 -11.86
CA MET A 222 3.59 -24.92 -12.21
C MET A 222 2.50 -25.56 -11.36
N MET A 223 1.60 -24.74 -10.81
CA MET A 223 0.45 -25.21 -10.05
C MET A 223 -0.81 -24.41 -10.38
N ALA A 224 -1.96 -25.05 -10.23
CA ALA A 224 -3.26 -24.40 -10.27
C ALA A 224 -3.74 -24.16 -8.85
N VAL A 225 -4.20 -22.95 -8.55
CA VAL A 225 -4.68 -22.53 -7.22
C VAL A 225 -5.96 -21.73 -7.35
N VAL A 226 -6.82 -21.83 -6.34
CA VAL A 226 -7.97 -20.94 -6.18
C VAL A 226 -7.59 -19.90 -5.12
N PRO A 227 -7.39 -18.62 -5.49
CA PRO A 227 -6.89 -17.62 -4.55
C PRO A 227 -7.71 -17.48 -3.27
N SER A 228 -9.04 -17.54 -3.34
CA SER A 228 -9.90 -17.47 -2.16
C SER A 228 -9.77 -18.67 -1.20
N GLU A 229 -9.15 -19.77 -1.62
CA GLU A 229 -8.92 -20.97 -0.80
C GLU A 229 -7.50 -21.04 -0.25
N LEU A 230 -6.61 -20.11 -0.63
CA LEU A 230 -5.25 -20.05 -0.10
C LEU A 230 -5.25 -19.54 1.34
N GLU A 231 -4.47 -20.19 2.20
CA GLU A 231 -4.26 -19.76 3.58
C GLU A 231 -3.23 -18.62 3.66
N ASP A 232 -3.34 -17.77 4.69
CA ASP A 232 -2.29 -16.80 5.03
C ASP A 232 -0.98 -17.53 5.37
N LEU A 233 0.15 -17.02 4.87
CA LEU A 233 1.48 -17.59 5.07
C LEU A 233 1.80 -17.87 6.55
N SER A 234 1.38 -16.98 7.45
CA SER A 234 1.59 -17.10 8.89
C SER A 234 0.75 -18.20 9.54
N GLU A 235 -0.39 -18.54 8.92
CA GLU A 235 -1.33 -19.52 9.42
C GLU A 235 -1.07 -20.94 8.90
N MET A 236 -0.32 -21.07 7.80
CA MET A 236 0.01 -22.34 7.16
C MET A 236 0.63 -23.33 8.18
N PRO A 237 0.18 -24.60 8.22
CA PRO A 237 0.71 -25.61 9.14
C PRO A 237 2.21 -25.84 9.01
N PHE A 238 2.76 -25.70 7.80
CA PHE A 238 4.20 -25.85 7.57
C PHE A 238 5.00 -24.71 8.19
N THR A 239 4.56 -23.45 8.01
CA THR A 239 5.17 -22.26 8.62
C THR A 239 5.23 -22.41 10.14
N LYS A 240 4.09 -22.78 10.77
CA LYS A 240 4.01 -23.01 12.21
C LYS A 240 4.97 -24.10 12.69
N LYS A 241 5.11 -25.20 11.94
CA LYS A 241 6.06 -26.28 12.28
C LYS A 241 7.51 -25.81 12.26
N VAL A 242 7.90 -25.02 11.26
CA VAL A 242 9.27 -24.47 11.16
C VAL A 242 9.54 -23.49 12.30
N LEU A 243 8.62 -22.55 12.53
CA LEU A 243 8.79 -21.55 13.59
C LEU A 243 8.81 -22.18 14.98
N ASN A 244 7.98 -23.20 15.26
CA ASN A 244 8.02 -23.91 16.54
C ASN A 244 9.35 -24.66 16.73
N ALA A 245 9.86 -25.34 15.70
CA ALA A 245 11.15 -26.02 15.78
C ALA A 245 12.30 -25.04 16.02
N LEU A 246 12.22 -23.84 15.43
CA LEU A 246 13.18 -22.77 15.65
C LEU A 246 13.06 -22.19 17.07
N ASP A 247 11.84 -21.99 17.58
CA ASP A 247 11.57 -21.43 18.92
C ASP A 247 12.02 -22.38 20.04
N ASP A 248 11.83 -23.69 19.87
CA ASP A 248 12.23 -24.73 20.82
C ASP A 248 13.74 -24.72 21.14
N ILE A 249 14.56 -24.20 20.22
CA ILE A 249 16.03 -24.13 20.36
C ILE A 249 16.49 -22.66 20.40
N LEU A 250 16.42 -21.97 19.26
CA LEU A 250 16.93 -20.61 19.13
C LEU A 250 16.09 -19.58 19.92
N GLY A 251 14.77 -19.77 19.99
CA GLY A 251 13.89 -18.87 20.76
C GLY A 251 14.20 -18.86 22.25
N GLN A 252 14.58 -20.01 22.81
CA GLN A 252 15.00 -20.13 24.21
C GLN A 252 16.39 -19.53 24.47
N GLU A 253 17.32 -19.66 23.52
CA GLU A 253 18.70 -19.19 23.66
C GLU A 253 18.86 -17.70 23.37
N ASN A 254 18.23 -17.22 22.30
CA ASN A 254 18.34 -15.86 21.82
C ASN A 254 17.00 -15.37 21.19
N PRO A 255 16.05 -14.91 22.01
CA PRO A 255 14.74 -14.45 21.56
C PRO A 255 14.80 -13.35 20.49
N SER A 256 15.79 -12.45 20.59
CA SER A 256 15.97 -11.36 19.63
C SER A 256 16.37 -11.88 18.25
N LEU A 257 17.27 -12.86 18.20
CA LEU A 257 17.70 -13.48 16.95
C LEU A 257 16.57 -14.33 16.34
N TYR A 258 15.79 -15.01 17.17
CA TYR A 258 14.61 -15.74 16.72
C TYR A 258 13.62 -14.82 15.97
N GLU A 259 13.26 -13.66 16.50
CA GLU A 259 12.34 -12.73 15.81
C GLU A 259 12.94 -12.21 14.49
N ALA A 260 14.25 -11.92 14.45
CA ALA A 260 14.90 -11.50 13.20
C ALA A 260 14.86 -12.60 12.12
N VAL A 261 15.15 -13.85 12.50
CA VAL A 261 15.14 -15.00 11.59
C VAL A 261 13.73 -15.38 11.15
N LYS A 262 12.73 -15.17 12.01
CA LYS A 262 11.32 -15.32 11.65
C LYS A 262 10.89 -14.35 10.55
N GLU A 263 11.35 -13.10 10.56
CA GLU A 263 11.09 -12.16 9.46
C GLU A 263 11.72 -12.65 8.14
N ILE A 264 12.96 -13.15 8.20
CA ILE A 264 13.63 -13.78 7.04
C ILE A 264 12.78 -14.93 6.49
N TRP A 265 12.26 -15.79 7.37
CA TRP A 265 11.44 -16.93 6.97
C TRP A 265 10.13 -16.52 6.29
N ILE A 266 9.41 -15.56 6.86
CA ILE A 266 8.16 -15.07 6.26
C ILE A 266 8.42 -14.46 4.89
N ARG A 267 9.50 -13.69 4.73
CA ARG A 267 9.89 -13.14 3.43
C ARG A 267 10.30 -14.23 2.44
N HIS A 268 11.04 -15.24 2.88
CA HIS A 268 11.42 -16.39 2.07
C HIS A 268 10.17 -17.11 1.52
N LEU A 269 9.20 -17.41 2.39
CA LEU A 269 7.94 -18.02 2.01
C LEU A 269 7.11 -17.12 1.09
N TYR A 270 7.11 -15.81 1.31
CA TYR A 270 6.44 -14.86 0.43
C TYR A 270 6.97 -14.95 -1.00
N VAL A 271 8.29 -15.01 -1.18
CA VAL A 271 8.90 -15.16 -2.50
C VAL A 271 8.58 -16.53 -3.12
N LEU A 272 8.37 -17.58 -2.34
CA LEU A 272 7.98 -18.90 -2.86
C LEU A 272 6.48 -19.05 -3.14
N PHE A 273 5.63 -18.23 -2.53
CA PHE A 273 4.18 -18.36 -2.58
C PHE A 273 3.63 -18.55 -4.01
N PRO A 274 2.74 -19.53 -4.26
CA PRO A 274 2.07 -20.43 -3.31
C PRO A 274 2.80 -21.77 -3.08
N PHE A 275 4.05 -21.90 -3.52
CA PHE A 275 4.84 -23.10 -3.35
C PHE A 275 5.46 -23.17 -1.95
N LEU A 276 5.76 -24.41 -1.53
CA LEU A 276 6.55 -24.68 -0.33
C LEU A 276 8.00 -24.94 -0.72
N PRO A 277 8.95 -24.62 0.18
CA PRO A 277 10.33 -24.95 -0.05
C PRO A 277 10.55 -26.47 -0.04
N GLU A 278 11.44 -26.94 -0.93
CA GLU A 278 11.75 -28.36 -1.09
C GLU A 278 13.14 -28.72 -0.52
N PRO A 279 13.25 -29.78 0.31
CA PRO A 279 12.19 -30.66 0.76
C PRO A 279 11.30 -30.01 1.84
N PRO A 280 10.02 -30.43 2.00
CA PRO A 280 9.10 -29.87 2.99
C PRO A 280 9.37 -30.41 4.41
N GLU A 281 10.61 -30.28 4.88
CA GLU A 281 11.07 -30.76 6.18
C GLU A 281 11.30 -29.62 7.15
N ALA A 282 10.42 -29.51 8.16
CA ALA A 282 10.42 -28.33 9.03
C ALA A 282 11.71 -28.14 9.85
N ARG A 283 12.33 -29.24 10.30
CA ARG A 283 13.57 -29.20 11.08
C ARG A 283 14.75 -28.73 10.24
N LEU A 284 14.84 -29.15 8.99
CA LEU A 284 15.87 -28.71 8.05
C LEU A 284 15.83 -27.19 7.86
N TRP A 285 14.65 -26.63 7.59
CA TRP A 285 14.51 -25.18 7.41
C TRP A 285 14.73 -24.40 8.69
N ALA A 286 14.31 -24.93 9.85
CA ALA A 286 14.64 -24.32 11.15
C ALA A 286 16.16 -24.30 11.42
N ALA A 287 16.86 -25.41 11.13
CA ALA A 287 18.32 -25.48 11.23
C ALA A 287 19.01 -24.48 10.30
N ALA A 288 18.57 -24.41 9.04
CA ALA A 288 19.12 -23.49 8.05
C ALA A 288 18.91 -22.02 8.48
N LEU A 289 17.71 -21.68 8.93
CA LEU A 289 17.36 -20.37 9.47
C LEU A 289 18.20 -19.99 10.70
N HIS A 290 18.38 -20.92 11.63
CA HIS A 290 19.25 -20.73 12.79
C HIS A 290 20.69 -20.41 12.35
N TYR A 291 21.25 -21.24 11.47
CA TYR A 291 22.61 -21.04 10.95
C TYR A 291 22.76 -19.71 10.21
N THR A 292 21.83 -19.37 9.31
CA THR A 292 21.79 -18.08 8.60
C THR A 292 21.72 -16.90 9.58
N GLY A 293 20.92 -17.00 10.64
CA GLY A 293 20.84 -15.99 11.69
C GLY A 293 22.19 -15.74 12.37
N TYR A 294 22.91 -16.82 12.72
CA TYR A 294 24.26 -16.70 13.27
C TYR A 294 25.25 -16.05 12.32
N GLU A 295 25.25 -16.45 11.03
CA GLU A 295 26.13 -15.85 10.03
C GLU A 295 25.86 -14.35 9.84
N MET A 296 24.59 -13.94 9.74
CA MET A 296 24.21 -12.54 9.54
C MET A 296 24.57 -11.64 10.74
N HIS A 297 24.56 -12.18 11.95
CA HIS A 297 24.91 -11.46 13.18
C HIS A 297 26.39 -11.61 13.60
N GLY A 298 27.21 -12.24 12.77
CA GLY A 298 28.64 -12.43 13.02
C GLY A 298 28.93 -13.35 14.21
N ILE A 299 28.00 -14.24 14.56
CA ILE A 299 28.16 -15.23 15.61
C ILE A 299 28.85 -16.45 14.99
N SER A 300 30.06 -16.75 15.46
CA SER A 300 30.80 -17.93 15.00
C SER A 300 30.30 -19.17 15.73
N ALA A 301 29.34 -19.85 15.13
CA ALA A 301 28.91 -21.19 15.54
C ALA A 301 29.33 -22.19 14.46
N PRO A 302 29.99 -23.31 14.80
CA PRO A 302 30.29 -24.35 13.82
C PRO A 302 28.98 -24.99 13.33
N ALA A 303 28.87 -25.23 12.02
CA ALA A 303 27.70 -25.84 11.40
C ALA A 303 27.31 -27.19 12.04
N GLU A 304 28.30 -27.93 12.58
CA GLU A 304 28.11 -29.18 13.30
C GLU A 304 27.20 -29.02 14.54
N GLU A 305 27.37 -27.96 15.33
CA GLU A 305 26.55 -27.71 16.53
C GLU A 305 25.08 -27.47 16.17
N VAL A 306 24.82 -26.76 15.07
CA VAL A 306 23.46 -26.55 14.56
C VAL A 306 22.90 -27.86 14.01
N CYS A 307 23.67 -28.62 13.23
CA CYS A 307 23.24 -29.93 12.71
C CYS A 307 22.81 -30.88 13.83
N ASP A 308 23.62 -30.99 14.89
CA ASP A 308 23.35 -31.85 16.03
C ASP A 308 22.08 -31.44 16.78
N SER A 309 21.82 -30.13 16.89
CA SER A 309 20.64 -29.59 17.59
C SER A 309 19.32 -29.94 16.89
N TYR A 310 19.33 -30.06 15.56
CA TYR A 310 18.13 -30.35 14.76
C TYR A 310 18.07 -31.78 14.20
N ASP A 311 19.11 -32.60 14.42
CA ASP A 311 19.26 -33.95 13.87
C ASP A 311 19.23 -33.94 12.32
N ILE A 312 20.05 -33.06 11.72
CA ILE A 312 20.12 -32.82 10.27
C ILE A 312 21.53 -33.08 9.74
N ALA A 313 21.64 -33.64 8.53
CA ALA A 313 22.93 -33.83 7.89
C ALA A 313 23.54 -32.50 7.41
N GLN A 314 24.85 -32.33 7.60
CA GLN A 314 25.56 -31.11 7.22
C GLN A 314 25.40 -30.75 5.73
N ASP A 315 25.39 -31.75 4.84
CA ASP A 315 25.20 -31.54 3.41
C ASP A 315 23.79 -30.98 3.09
N GLU A 316 22.77 -31.39 3.83
CA GLU A 316 21.39 -30.90 3.68
C GLU A 316 21.28 -29.46 4.21
N LEU A 317 21.89 -29.18 5.36
CA LEU A 317 21.96 -27.84 5.94
C LEU A 317 22.58 -26.84 4.96
N VAL A 318 23.74 -27.17 4.38
CA VAL A 318 24.44 -26.29 3.43
C VAL A 318 23.59 -25.99 2.21
N GLN A 319 22.87 -27.00 1.68
CA GLN A 319 21.97 -26.81 0.54
C GLN A 319 20.77 -25.92 0.90
N ALA A 320 20.16 -26.12 2.07
CA ALA A 320 19.04 -25.32 2.53
C ALA A 320 19.43 -23.86 2.79
N VAL A 321 20.57 -23.63 3.46
CA VAL A 321 21.13 -22.28 3.68
C VAL A 321 21.38 -21.57 2.36
N LYS A 322 21.96 -22.27 1.37
CA LYS A 322 22.16 -21.72 0.02
C LYS A 322 20.85 -21.27 -0.61
N LYS A 323 19.79 -22.09 -0.52
CA LYS A 323 18.45 -21.74 -1.03
C LYS A 323 17.86 -20.52 -0.31
N ILE A 324 18.07 -20.38 1.00
CA ILE A 324 17.65 -19.19 1.75
C ILE A 324 18.29 -17.94 1.13
N TYR A 325 19.61 -17.93 0.95
CA TYR A 325 20.32 -16.80 0.37
C TYR A 325 19.92 -16.50 -1.08
N GLU A 326 19.76 -17.53 -1.93
CA GLU A 326 19.30 -17.36 -3.32
C GLU A 326 17.93 -16.67 -3.40
N ILE A 327 16.98 -17.10 -2.55
CA ILE A 327 15.63 -16.50 -2.51
C ILE A 327 15.65 -15.12 -1.86
N GLU A 328 16.49 -14.93 -0.86
CA GLU A 328 16.69 -13.67 -0.17
C GLU A 328 17.22 -12.59 -1.13
N GLU A 329 18.16 -12.91 -2.01
CA GLU A 329 18.61 -11.99 -3.08
C GLU A 329 17.46 -11.58 -4.02
N ILE A 330 16.59 -12.53 -4.40
CA ILE A 330 15.40 -12.28 -5.24
C ILE A 330 14.35 -11.44 -4.50
N SER A 331 14.29 -11.54 -3.17
CA SER A 331 13.33 -10.80 -2.35
C SER A 331 13.55 -9.29 -2.40
N TYR A 332 14.79 -8.86 -2.60
CA TYR A 332 15.12 -7.45 -2.82
C TYR A 332 14.80 -7.10 -4.26
N LEU A 333 13.69 -6.39 -4.47
CA LEU A 333 13.49 -5.65 -5.71
C LEU A 333 14.64 -4.63 -5.79
N GLN A 334 15.66 -4.89 -6.60
CA GLN A 334 16.66 -3.88 -6.93
C GLN A 334 15.97 -2.84 -7.81
N ILE A 335 15.45 -1.80 -7.17
CA ILE A 335 14.69 -0.70 -7.78
C ILE A 335 15.64 0.30 -8.43
#